data_AF-A0A2M9MIK7-F1
#
_entry.id   AF-A0A2M9MIK7-F1
#
_cell.length_a   1.000
_cell.length_b   1.000
_cell.length_c   1.000
_cell.angle_alpha   90.00
_cell.angle_beta   90.00
_cell.angle_gamma   90.00
#
_symmetry.space_group_name_H-M   'P 1'
#
loop_
_entity.id
_entity.type
_entity.pdbx_description
1 polymer ?
#
loop_
_entity_poly.entity_id
_entity_poly.type
_entity_poly.pdbx_seq_one_letter_code
_entity_poly.pdbx_strand_id
1 'polypeptide(L)'
;MGIFDIFKKKPEPEPRPLFYDIVCPYCFSKFAPKEVVFRAAHDREDDEDYALGEDDELNRYRERFGLDSVYDIEAIIRPSDIPEEQHIYSDHVLVGLNDRYGVVTRRRLCPKCHNELPVTAGKVPSNIISIIGASQVGKSVYMTSLIHTLQHTTADHFDAACMPLNAEISRKFRTGYEEPLFERGDLLASTQKEKMQEPFIFQFVFKDESKPPLTLVFFDVAGEGMVDEDYLGLHGQHIKNSAGILFMVDPLQIRSIREKIRLKFGDQPGEWVSQYDEPRDVVLTMFGDFIAYEDKGKTDIPTAVVLTKSDMLHALKDEDGEYVKLNSNIFNNVVHRKFLNLTEFENIDGEIRRFIEKVDRPFKGTMDVYFSNTAYFAVSALGSNPVDQKLQSVVSPIRVDEPFIWLLYKLKYIQGRED
;
A
#
# COMPACT_ATOMS: atom_id res chain seq x y z
N MET A 1 34.89 -16.03 -26.85
CA MET A 1 33.81 -15.20 -27.43
C MET A 1 32.97 -16.08 -28.34
N GLY A 2 31.86 -16.63 -27.83
CA GLY A 2 30.96 -17.50 -28.58
C GLY A 2 29.79 -16.71 -29.16
N ILE A 3 29.54 -16.86 -30.46
CA ILE A 3 28.62 -16.09 -31.30
C ILE A 3 27.13 -16.53 -31.16
N PHE A 4 26.76 -17.27 -30.11
CA PHE A 4 25.46 -17.95 -30.05
C PHE A 4 24.37 -17.35 -29.14
N ASP A 5 24.56 -16.17 -28.55
CA ASP A 5 23.58 -15.59 -27.59
C ASP A 5 22.62 -14.51 -28.17
N ILE A 6 22.62 -14.29 -29.50
CA ILE A 6 21.90 -13.14 -30.11
C ILE A 6 20.41 -13.42 -30.39
N PHE A 7 19.90 -14.65 -30.20
CA PHE A 7 18.50 -14.99 -30.56
C PHE A 7 17.68 -15.66 -29.45
N LYS A 8 17.77 -15.19 -28.20
CA LYS A 8 16.64 -15.37 -27.28
C LYS A 8 15.50 -14.46 -27.75
N LYS A 9 14.55 -15.02 -28.50
CA LYS A 9 13.26 -14.39 -28.80
C LYS A 9 12.74 -13.76 -27.50
N LYS A 10 12.60 -12.44 -27.47
CA LYS A 10 11.84 -11.78 -26.40
C LYS A 10 10.47 -12.47 -26.38
N PRO A 11 10.00 -12.96 -25.22
CA PRO A 11 8.66 -13.54 -25.15
C PRO A 11 7.68 -12.52 -25.73
N GLU A 12 6.84 -12.96 -26.67
CA GLU A 12 5.80 -12.11 -27.23
C GLU A 12 4.94 -11.60 -26.08
N PRO A 13 4.65 -10.28 -26.01
CA PRO A 13 3.84 -9.74 -24.94
C PRO A 13 2.46 -10.41 -24.99
N GLU A 14 2.01 -10.93 -23.84
CA GLU A 14 0.67 -11.51 -23.72
C GLU A 14 -0.38 -10.53 -24.25
N PRO A 15 -1.40 -11.01 -24.99
CA PRO A 15 -2.43 -10.14 -25.56
C PRO A 15 -3.15 -9.41 -24.44
N ARG A 16 -3.12 -8.07 -24.48
CA ARG A 16 -3.81 -7.22 -23.50
C ARG A 16 -5.33 -7.38 -23.70
N PRO A 17 -6.11 -7.66 -22.64
CA PRO A 17 -7.56 -7.68 -22.74
C PRO A 17 -8.09 -6.29 -23.11
N LEU A 18 -9.31 -6.25 -23.68
CA LEU A 18 -9.97 -5.00 -24.09
C LEU A 18 -10.23 -4.07 -22.91
N PHE A 19 -10.47 -4.65 -21.73
CA PHE A 19 -10.67 -3.93 -20.48
C PHE A 19 -10.27 -4.84 -19.31
N TYR A 20 -10.13 -4.24 -18.14
CA TYR A 20 -9.83 -4.92 -16.89
C TYR A 20 -10.97 -4.72 -15.89
N ASP A 21 -11.15 -5.68 -14.98
CA ASP A 21 -11.98 -5.44 -13.80
C ASP A 21 -11.43 -4.27 -12.99
N ILE A 22 -12.33 -3.48 -12.43
CA ILE A 22 -12.00 -2.34 -11.58
C ILE A 22 -12.00 -2.81 -10.13
N VAL A 23 -10.92 -2.54 -9.42
CA VAL A 23 -10.90 -2.56 -7.95
C VAL A 23 -10.96 -1.13 -7.46
N CYS A 24 -12.01 -0.78 -6.72
CA CYS A 24 -12.14 0.56 -6.14
C CYS A 24 -11.05 0.79 -5.08
N PRO A 25 -10.23 1.86 -5.15
CA PRO A 25 -9.19 2.12 -4.16
C PRO A 25 -9.74 2.61 -2.81
N TYR A 26 -11.05 2.92 -2.72
CA TYR A 26 -11.70 3.35 -1.49
C TYR A 26 -12.31 2.18 -0.71
N CYS A 27 -13.05 1.30 -1.40
CA CYS A 27 -13.81 0.22 -0.76
C CYS A 27 -13.40 -1.21 -1.17
N PHE A 28 -12.41 -1.38 -2.05
CA PHE A 28 -11.93 -2.68 -2.59
C PHE A 28 -12.93 -3.57 -3.27
N SER A 29 -14.16 -3.09 -3.48
CA SER A 29 -15.12 -3.80 -4.31
C SER A 29 -14.55 -3.95 -5.71
N LYS A 30 -14.60 -5.19 -6.22
CA LYS A 30 -14.20 -5.56 -7.57
C LYS A 30 -15.46 -5.65 -8.45
N PHE A 31 -15.47 -4.95 -9.58
CA PHE A 31 -16.61 -4.90 -10.50
C PHE A 31 -16.15 -4.65 -11.95
N ALA A 32 -17.00 -4.98 -12.91
CA ALA A 32 -16.71 -4.77 -14.33
C ALA A 32 -16.86 -3.29 -14.72
N PRO A 33 -16.13 -2.79 -15.74
CA PRO A 33 -16.25 -1.40 -16.20
C PRO A 33 -17.65 -0.93 -16.57
N LYS A 34 -18.52 -1.85 -17.02
CA LYS A 34 -19.92 -1.57 -17.36
C LYS A 34 -20.81 -1.27 -16.14
N GLU A 35 -20.36 -1.63 -14.94
CA GLU A 35 -21.10 -1.39 -13.70
C GLU A 35 -20.85 0.02 -13.14
N VAL A 36 -19.89 0.77 -13.70
CA VAL A 36 -19.58 2.15 -13.29
C VAL A 36 -20.81 3.05 -13.45
N VAL A 37 -21.05 3.89 -12.45
CA VAL A 37 -22.07 4.96 -12.50
C VAL A 37 -21.39 6.32 -12.63
N PHE A 38 -22.16 7.36 -12.95
CA PHE A 38 -21.62 8.71 -13.20
C PHE A 38 -22.27 9.75 -12.29
N ARG A 39 -21.52 10.76 -11.86
CA ARG A 39 -22.10 11.98 -11.27
C ARG A 39 -22.56 12.89 -12.40
N ALA A 40 -23.76 13.46 -12.34
CA ALA A 40 -24.18 14.47 -13.30
C ALA A 40 -23.23 15.69 -13.28
N ALA A 41 -23.09 16.36 -14.43
CA ALA A 41 -22.23 17.54 -14.54
C ALA A 41 -22.97 18.86 -14.31
N HIS A 42 -24.28 18.77 -14.10
CA HIS A 42 -25.21 19.86 -13.83
C HIS A 42 -26.39 19.31 -13.02
N ASP A 43 -27.18 20.22 -12.47
CA ASP A 43 -28.44 19.95 -11.79
C ASP A 43 -29.61 20.71 -12.43
N ARG A 44 -30.83 20.23 -12.19
CA ARG A 44 -32.07 20.85 -12.67
C ARG A 44 -33.19 20.73 -11.65
N GLU A 45 -33.85 21.84 -11.36
CA GLU A 45 -35.04 21.86 -10.49
C GLU A 45 -36.30 21.31 -11.19
N ASP A 46 -36.34 21.34 -12.52
CA ASP A 46 -37.48 20.90 -13.33
C ASP A 46 -37.43 19.42 -13.76
N ASP A 47 -36.38 18.69 -13.37
CA ASP A 47 -36.21 17.27 -13.66
C ASP A 47 -35.72 16.52 -12.41
N GLU A 48 -36.58 15.69 -11.82
CA GLU A 48 -36.26 14.89 -10.63
C GLU A 48 -35.05 13.97 -10.85
N ASP A 49 -34.77 13.53 -12.10
CA ASP A 49 -33.62 12.68 -12.43
C ASP A 49 -32.28 13.45 -12.35
N TYR A 50 -32.33 14.79 -12.37
CA TYR A 50 -31.15 15.68 -12.35
C TYR A 50 -31.21 16.67 -11.17
N ALA A 51 -32.17 16.55 -10.26
CA ALA A 51 -32.25 17.41 -9.10
C ALA A 51 -31.07 17.15 -8.15
N LEU A 52 -30.64 18.21 -7.46
CA LEU A 52 -29.74 18.05 -6.32
C LEU A 52 -30.41 17.22 -5.25
N GLY A 53 -29.64 16.32 -4.64
CA GLY A 53 -30.18 15.43 -3.62
C GLY A 53 -29.12 14.87 -2.70
N GLU A 54 -29.48 13.79 -2.03
CA GLU A 54 -28.58 13.03 -1.17
C GLU A 54 -28.01 11.83 -1.93
N ASP A 55 -26.79 11.44 -1.57
CA ASP A 55 -26.18 10.21 -2.03
C ASP A 55 -25.99 9.26 -0.85
N ASP A 56 -26.95 8.37 -0.65
CA ASP A 56 -26.95 7.40 0.45
C ASP A 56 -25.69 6.51 0.46
N GLU A 57 -25.21 6.06 -0.71
CA GLU A 57 -24.04 5.19 -0.79
C GLU A 57 -22.76 5.94 -0.40
N LEU A 58 -22.62 7.18 -0.88
CA LEU A 58 -21.50 8.05 -0.50
C LEU A 58 -21.57 8.43 0.97
N ASN A 59 -22.76 8.77 1.48
CA ASN A 59 -22.95 9.17 2.88
C ASN A 59 -22.70 7.99 3.83
N ARG A 60 -23.15 6.77 3.50
CA ARG A 60 -22.79 5.55 4.24
C ARG A 60 -21.29 5.30 4.26
N TYR A 61 -20.60 5.54 3.15
CA TYR A 61 -19.13 5.47 3.12
C TYR A 61 -18.51 6.52 4.05
N ARG A 62 -18.95 7.78 3.96
CA ARG A 62 -18.40 8.92 4.74
C ARG A 62 -18.61 8.76 6.24
N GLU A 63 -19.78 8.27 6.65
CA GLU A 63 -20.13 8.01 8.05
C GLU A 63 -19.16 7.02 8.71
N ARG A 64 -18.73 5.97 7.98
CA ARG A 64 -17.73 5.00 8.47
C ARG A 64 -16.39 5.63 8.86
N PHE A 65 -16.03 6.75 8.22
CA PHE A 65 -14.82 7.51 8.51
C PHE A 65 -15.08 8.73 9.41
N GLY A 66 -16.27 8.83 10.00
CA GLY A 66 -16.67 9.95 10.86
C GLY A 66 -16.66 11.31 10.15
N LEU A 67 -16.91 11.31 8.84
CA LEU A 67 -17.04 12.52 8.02
C LEU A 67 -18.51 12.96 7.96
N ASP A 68 -18.72 14.27 7.86
CA ASP A 68 -20.07 14.83 7.70
C ASP A 68 -20.71 14.37 6.39
N SER A 69 -22.01 14.06 6.43
CA SER A 69 -22.81 13.77 5.24
C SER A 69 -22.80 14.95 4.27
N VAL A 70 -22.85 14.63 2.98
CA VAL A 70 -22.99 15.63 1.91
C VAL A 70 -24.45 15.65 1.48
N TYR A 71 -24.98 16.87 1.39
CA TYR A 71 -26.30 17.19 0.88
C TYR A 71 -26.15 18.05 -0.38
N ASP A 72 -27.22 18.16 -1.15
CA ASP A 72 -27.28 18.98 -2.36
C ASP A 72 -26.17 18.65 -3.37
N ILE A 73 -25.94 17.35 -3.61
CA ILE A 73 -24.98 16.86 -4.62
C ILE A 73 -25.70 16.48 -5.91
N GLU A 74 -25.01 16.57 -7.04
CA GLU A 74 -25.60 16.26 -8.35
C GLU A 74 -26.04 14.79 -8.45
N ALA A 75 -27.03 14.51 -9.29
CA ALA A 75 -27.63 13.18 -9.40
C ALA A 75 -26.65 12.09 -9.87
N ILE A 76 -26.94 10.84 -9.51
CA ILE A 76 -26.26 9.65 -10.03
C ILE A 76 -26.92 9.21 -11.33
N ILE A 77 -26.15 9.18 -12.41
CA ILE A 77 -26.58 8.71 -13.71
C ILE A 77 -26.08 7.27 -13.90
N ARG A 78 -27.00 6.33 -14.12
CA ARG A 78 -26.63 4.95 -14.48
C ARG A 78 -26.55 4.83 -16.00
N PRO A 79 -25.54 4.13 -16.55
CA PRO A 79 -25.46 3.90 -17.99
C PRO A 79 -26.69 3.20 -18.59
N SER A 80 -27.44 2.43 -17.80
CA SER A 80 -28.69 1.80 -18.26
C SER A 80 -29.79 2.79 -18.62
N ASP A 81 -29.71 4.00 -18.08
CA ASP A 81 -30.76 5.02 -18.21
C ASP A 81 -30.49 5.96 -19.40
N ILE A 82 -29.31 5.80 -20.02
CA ILE A 82 -28.85 6.58 -21.17
C ILE A 82 -28.78 5.66 -22.41
N PRO A 83 -29.28 6.08 -23.58
CA PRO A 83 -29.15 5.32 -24.81
C PRO A 83 -27.67 5.03 -25.15
N GLU A 84 -27.37 3.83 -25.65
CA GLU A 84 -26.00 3.40 -25.94
C GLU A 84 -25.30 4.31 -26.97
N GLU A 85 -26.05 4.95 -27.88
CA GLU A 85 -25.50 5.91 -28.84
C GLU A 85 -24.95 7.19 -28.19
N GLN A 86 -25.34 7.46 -26.94
CA GLN A 86 -24.89 8.60 -26.15
C GLN A 86 -23.75 8.24 -25.18
N HIS A 87 -23.29 6.99 -25.21
CA HIS A 87 -22.15 6.54 -24.44
C HIS A 87 -20.82 6.97 -25.08
N ILE A 88 -19.89 7.43 -24.25
CA ILE A 88 -18.56 7.84 -24.69
C ILE A 88 -17.56 6.79 -24.22
N TYR A 89 -16.97 6.07 -25.17
CA TYR A 89 -15.96 5.06 -24.92
C TYR A 89 -14.55 5.56 -25.26
N SER A 90 -13.57 5.10 -24.49
CA SER A 90 -12.15 5.26 -24.79
C SER A 90 -11.43 4.00 -24.34
N ASP A 91 -10.63 3.42 -25.22
CA ASP A 91 -9.96 2.12 -25.00
C ASP A 91 -10.96 1.02 -24.60
N HIS A 92 -12.12 0.97 -25.27
CA HIS A 92 -13.23 0.03 -24.97
C HIS A 92 -13.85 0.17 -23.57
N VAL A 93 -13.51 1.21 -22.82
CA VAL A 93 -14.05 1.50 -21.49
C VAL A 93 -15.00 2.68 -21.57
N LEU A 94 -16.15 2.58 -20.90
CA LEU A 94 -17.11 3.68 -20.77
C LEU A 94 -16.49 4.79 -19.90
N VAL A 95 -16.20 5.94 -20.51
CA VAL A 95 -15.53 7.07 -19.87
C VAL A 95 -16.42 8.31 -19.70
N GLY A 96 -17.59 8.31 -20.32
CA GLY A 96 -18.54 9.41 -20.19
C GLY A 96 -19.90 9.06 -20.74
N LEU A 97 -20.86 9.91 -20.39
CA LEU A 97 -22.23 9.86 -20.88
C LEU A 97 -22.60 11.26 -21.37
N ASN A 98 -23.27 11.32 -22.52
CA ASN A 98 -23.98 12.52 -22.95
C ASN A 98 -25.44 12.37 -22.51
N ASP A 99 -25.95 13.28 -21.69
CA ASP A 99 -27.31 13.16 -21.19
C ASP A 99 -28.38 13.65 -22.17
N ARG A 100 -29.66 13.52 -21.78
CA ARG A 100 -30.82 13.97 -22.55
C ARG A 100 -30.84 15.48 -22.85
N TYR A 101 -30.04 16.26 -22.13
CA TYR A 101 -29.87 17.71 -22.30
C TYR A 101 -28.64 18.08 -23.14
N GLY A 102 -27.87 17.09 -23.61
CA GLY A 102 -26.66 17.31 -24.38
C GLY A 102 -25.44 17.68 -23.53
N VAL A 103 -25.51 17.50 -22.21
CA VAL A 103 -24.41 17.78 -21.29
C VAL A 103 -23.60 16.50 -21.07
N VAL A 104 -22.27 16.62 -21.22
CA VAL A 104 -21.37 15.48 -21.06
C VAL A 104 -20.86 15.39 -19.63
N THR A 105 -21.06 14.24 -18.99
CA THR A 105 -20.37 13.88 -17.75
C THR A 105 -19.23 12.88 -17.97
N ARG A 106 -18.18 13.02 -17.17
CA ARG A 106 -17.01 12.11 -17.11
C ARG A 106 -16.62 11.70 -15.69
N ARG A 107 -17.37 12.14 -14.67
CA ARG A 107 -17.13 11.81 -13.27
C ARG A 107 -17.59 10.38 -13.01
N ARG A 108 -16.69 9.43 -13.19
CA ARG A 108 -16.93 7.99 -13.02
C ARG A 108 -16.86 7.63 -11.54
N LEU A 109 -17.86 6.92 -11.04
CA LEU A 109 -17.98 6.58 -9.63
C LEU A 109 -18.02 5.07 -9.41
N CYS A 110 -17.52 4.63 -8.26
CA CYS A 110 -17.68 3.26 -7.79
C CYS A 110 -19.17 2.97 -7.55
N PRO A 111 -19.78 1.91 -8.11
CA PRO A 111 -21.20 1.59 -7.91
C PRO A 111 -21.54 1.09 -6.50
N LYS A 112 -20.55 0.97 -5.61
CA LYS A 112 -20.73 0.48 -4.23
C LYS A 112 -20.53 1.54 -3.15
N CYS A 113 -19.78 2.60 -3.44
CA CYS A 113 -19.53 3.68 -2.46
C CYS A 113 -19.60 5.08 -3.06
N HIS A 114 -19.90 5.19 -4.35
CA HIS A 114 -19.99 6.42 -5.13
C HIS A 114 -18.80 7.40 -5.03
N ASN A 115 -17.65 6.95 -4.53
CA ASN A 115 -16.38 7.68 -4.63
C ASN A 115 -15.91 7.73 -6.09
N GLU A 116 -15.29 8.83 -6.48
CA GLU A 116 -14.76 9.05 -7.82
C GLU A 116 -13.59 8.10 -8.11
N LEU A 117 -13.67 7.39 -9.22
CA LEU A 117 -12.65 6.42 -9.63
C LEU A 117 -11.52 7.12 -10.38
N PRO A 118 -10.27 6.61 -10.28
CA PRO A 118 -9.20 7.06 -11.14
C PRO A 118 -9.58 7.00 -12.63
N VAL A 119 -9.18 7.99 -13.42
CA VAL A 119 -9.50 8.06 -14.86
C VAL A 119 -9.06 6.83 -15.65
N THR A 120 -8.02 6.14 -15.20
CA THR A 120 -7.48 4.92 -15.80
C THR A 120 -8.22 3.65 -15.37
N ALA A 121 -9.13 3.70 -14.40
CA ALA A 121 -9.86 2.54 -13.89
C ALA A 121 -10.55 1.79 -15.03
N GLY A 122 -10.28 0.48 -15.16
CA GLY A 122 -10.86 -0.40 -16.18
C GLY A 122 -10.10 -0.39 -17.51
N LYS A 123 -9.26 0.63 -17.78
CA LYS A 123 -8.39 0.68 -18.96
C LYS A 123 -7.10 -0.09 -18.75
N VAL A 124 -6.69 -0.20 -17.49
CA VAL A 124 -5.45 -0.84 -17.06
C VAL A 124 -5.72 -1.78 -15.88
N PRO A 125 -4.84 -2.76 -15.61
CA PRO A 125 -4.95 -3.57 -14.41
C PRO A 125 -4.98 -2.71 -13.15
N SER A 126 -5.88 -3.03 -12.21
CA SER A 126 -5.86 -2.44 -10.87
C SER A 126 -4.70 -3.02 -10.07
N ASN A 127 -3.54 -2.38 -10.14
CA ASN A 127 -2.38 -2.78 -9.36
C ASN A 127 -2.37 -2.03 -8.03
N ILE A 128 -2.99 -2.61 -7.00
CA ILE A 128 -3.06 -2.06 -5.64
C ILE A 128 -1.97 -2.70 -4.78
N ILE A 129 -1.17 -1.90 -4.08
CA ILE A 129 -0.26 -2.39 -3.03
C ILE A 129 -0.89 -2.11 -1.67
N SER A 130 -1.02 -3.16 -0.86
CA SER A 130 -1.59 -3.09 0.49
C SER A 130 -0.51 -3.11 1.56
N ILE A 131 -0.67 -2.28 2.60
CA ILE A 131 0.16 -2.32 3.80
C ILE A 131 -0.59 -3.02 4.92
N ILE A 132 0.03 -4.04 5.52
CA ILE A 132 -0.53 -4.87 6.59
C ILE A 132 0.46 -4.91 7.74
N GLY A 133 -0.02 -4.95 8.98
CA GLY A 133 0.80 -5.17 10.16
C GLY A 133 0.01 -4.89 11.42
N ALA A 134 0.50 -5.40 12.55
CA ALA A 134 -0.11 -5.21 13.86
C ALA A 134 -0.17 -3.72 14.28
N SER A 135 -0.82 -3.43 15.40
CA SER A 135 -0.75 -2.11 16.03
C SER A 135 0.69 -1.71 16.34
N GLN A 136 0.99 -0.42 16.23
CA GLN A 136 2.27 0.19 16.65
C GLN A 136 3.54 -0.28 15.91
N VAL A 137 3.40 -1.05 14.83
CA VAL A 137 4.55 -1.47 14.01
C VAL A 137 5.21 -0.33 13.22
N GLY A 138 4.66 0.88 13.28
CA GLY A 138 5.17 2.04 12.56
C GLY A 138 4.60 2.20 11.15
N LYS A 139 3.40 1.68 10.85
CA LYS A 139 2.73 1.80 9.53
C LYS A 139 2.68 3.25 9.03
N SER A 140 2.16 4.15 9.85
CA SER A 140 2.03 5.58 9.51
C SER A 140 3.39 6.22 9.26
N VAL A 141 4.39 5.94 10.10
CA VAL A 141 5.74 6.49 9.96
C VAL A 141 6.43 5.96 8.69
N TYR A 142 6.37 4.64 8.45
CA TYR A 142 6.91 4.05 7.23
C TYR A 142 6.19 4.58 5.98
N MET A 143 4.87 4.67 5.99
CA MET A 143 4.08 5.21 4.88
C MET A 143 4.55 6.62 4.54
N THR A 144 4.66 7.50 5.54
CA THR A 144 5.10 8.88 5.33
C THR A 144 6.50 8.92 4.74
N SER A 145 7.44 8.17 5.31
CA SER A 145 8.81 8.11 4.79
C SER A 145 8.88 7.52 3.39
N LEU A 146 8.14 6.45 3.10
CA LEU A 146 8.08 5.83 1.79
C LEU A 146 7.56 6.85 0.75
N ILE A 147 6.39 7.46 0.99
CA ILE A 147 5.82 8.43 0.04
C ILE A 147 6.76 9.61 -0.18
N HIS A 148 7.33 10.16 0.89
CA HIS A 148 8.31 11.24 0.79
C HIS A 148 9.50 10.82 -0.08
N THR A 149 10.08 9.64 0.16
CA THR A 149 11.20 9.11 -0.64
C THR A 149 10.80 8.83 -2.09
N LEU A 150 9.60 8.30 -2.33
CA LEU A 150 9.10 8.06 -3.68
C LEU A 150 8.94 9.35 -4.47
N GLN A 151 8.36 10.39 -3.87
CA GLN A 151 8.10 11.68 -4.51
C GLN A 151 9.38 12.47 -4.82
N HIS A 152 10.35 12.42 -3.90
CA HIS A 152 11.55 13.27 -3.99
C HIS A 152 12.77 12.58 -4.61
N THR A 153 12.79 11.25 -4.71
CA THR A 153 14.00 10.53 -5.16
C THR A 153 13.69 9.31 -6.01
N THR A 154 12.94 8.33 -5.50
CA THR A 154 12.80 7.03 -6.18
C THR A 154 12.09 7.16 -7.52
N ALA A 155 11.02 7.96 -7.62
CA ALA A 155 10.28 8.08 -8.88
C ALA A 155 11.15 8.58 -10.03
N ASP A 156 12.04 9.57 -9.79
CA ASP A 156 12.99 10.06 -10.79
C ASP A 156 13.96 8.95 -11.26
N HIS A 157 14.47 8.15 -10.33
CA HIS A 157 15.35 7.02 -10.64
C HIS A 157 14.72 5.93 -11.52
N PHE A 158 13.39 5.90 -11.62
CA PHE A 158 12.62 4.94 -12.40
C PHE A 158 11.83 5.58 -13.55
N ASP A 159 12.17 6.81 -13.94
CA ASP A 159 11.49 7.54 -15.02
C ASP A 159 9.96 7.61 -14.78
N ALA A 160 9.57 7.95 -13.56
CA ALA A 160 8.20 7.98 -13.10
C ALA A 160 7.92 9.23 -12.25
N ALA A 161 6.66 9.40 -11.86
CA ALA A 161 6.21 10.36 -10.87
C ALA A 161 5.31 9.67 -9.83
N CYS A 162 5.42 10.06 -8.56
CA CYS A 162 4.52 9.64 -7.50
C CYS A 162 3.62 10.82 -7.12
N MET A 163 2.30 10.68 -7.30
CA MET A 163 1.35 11.79 -7.10
C MET A 163 0.15 11.33 -6.28
N PRO A 164 -0.40 12.19 -5.40
CA PRO A 164 -1.66 11.90 -4.73
C PRO A 164 -2.80 11.84 -5.76
N LEU A 165 -3.83 11.03 -5.50
CA LEU A 165 -4.95 10.85 -6.44
C LEU A 165 -5.74 12.14 -6.67
N ASN A 166 -5.85 13.00 -5.64
CA ASN A 166 -6.49 14.30 -5.75
C ASN A 166 -5.85 15.34 -4.80
N ALA A 167 -6.25 16.60 -4.97
CA ALA A 167 -5.72 17.72 -4.19
C ALA A 167 -6.09 17.68 -2.70
N GLU A 168 -7.20 17.04 -2.34
CA GLU A 168 -7.63 16.91 -0.95
C GLU A 168 -6.73 15.92 -0.19
N ILE A 169 -6.50 14.74 -0.76
CA ILE A 169 -5.55 13.72 -0.27
C ILE A 169 -4.16 14.35 -0.11
N SER A 170 -3.72 15.13 -1.10
CA SER A 170 -2.46 15.86 -1.04
C SER A 170 -2.36 16.77 0.19
N ARG A 171 -3.37 17.61 0.43
CA ARG A 171 -3.37 18.53 1.57
C ARG A 171 -3.39 17.77 2.90
N LYS A 172 -4.32 16.81 3.05
CA LYS A 172 -4.47 16.01 4.27
C LYS A 172 -3.17 15.28 4.64
N PHE A 173 -2.54 14.64 3.66
CA PHE A 173 -1.27 13.94 3.86
C PHE A 173 -0.15 14.91 4.24
N ARG A 174 0.00 16.02 3.51
CA ARG A 174 1.08 16.98 3.76
C ARG A 174 1.00 17.58 5.17
N THR A 175 -0.17 18.07 5.57
CA THR A 175 -0.35 18.74 6.88
C THR A 175 -0.34 17.76 8.05
N GLY A 176 -0.92 16.57 7.86
CA GLY A 176 -1.09 15.58 8.93
C GLY A 176 0.12 14.68 9.13
N TYR A 177 0.92 14.45 8.09
CA TYR A 177 1.96 13.43 8.07
C TYR A 177 3.32 13.98 7.66
N GLU A 178 3.44 14.56 6.47
CA GLU A 178 4.74 14.95 5.91
C GLU A 178 5.39 16.11 6.66
N GLU A 179 4.70 17.24 6.81
CA GLU A 179 5.19 18.43 7.54
C GLU A 179 5.57 18.11 9.00
N PRO A 180 4.73 17.42 9.81
CA PRO A 180 5.14 17.06 11.17
C PRO A 180 6.45 16.27 11.20
N LEU A 181 6.59 15.27 10.32
CA LEU A 181 7.71 14.34 10.37
C LEU A 181 9.00 14.91 9.78
N PHE A 182 8.93 15.51 8.60
CA PHE A 182 10.10 15.95 7.83
C PHE A 182 10.45 17.43 8.01
N GLU A 183 9.49 18.29 8.36
CA GLU A 183 9.74 19.74 8.53
C GLU A 183 9.84 20.16 10.00
N ARG A 184 8.95 19.63 10.86
CA ARG A 184 8.89 20.02 12.29
C ARG A 184 9.72 19.14 13.20
N GLY A 185 10.03 17.91 12.79
CA GLY A 185 10.76 16.94 13.63
C GLY A 185 9.90 16.31 14.73
N ASP A 186 8.57 16.36 14.58
CA ASP A 186 7.61 15.80 15.51
C ASP A 186 7.34 14.33 15.16
N LEU A 187 7.13 13.48 16.16
CA LEU A 187 6.52 12.17 15.90
C LEU A 187 5.05 12.34 15.52
N LEU A 188 4.60 11.48 14.62
CA LEU A 188 3.18 11.39 14.29
C LEU A 188 2.41 11.00 15.55
N ALA A 189 1.33 11.74 15.84
CA ALA A 189 0.43 11.37 16.91
C ALA A 189 -0.08 9.94 16.66
N SER A 190 -0.17 9.12 17.71
CA SER A 190 -0.78 7.81 17.60
C SER A 190 -2.19 7.98 17.04
N THR A 191 -2.51 7.27 15.97
CA THR A 191 -3.84 7.28 15.33
C THR A 191 -4.90 7.10 16.40
N GLN A 192 -5.85 8.03 16.50
CA GLN A 192 -6.89 7.98 17.53
C GLN A 192 -7.67 6.67 17.37
N LYS A 193 -7.82 5.93 18.48
CA LYS A 193 -8.39 4.57 18.51
C LYS A 193 -9.85 4.50 18.00
N GLU A 194 -10.55 5.62 17.95
CA GLU A 194 -12.00 5.71 17.77
C GLU A 194 -12.43 6.19 16.36
N LYS A 195 -11.50 6.60 15.49
CA LYS A 195 -11.85 7.12 14.16
C LYS A 195 -11.10 6.41 13.05
N MET A 196 -11.87 5.76 12.18
CA MET A 196 -11.43 5.26 10.90
C MET A 196 -10.96 6.44 10.03
N GLN A 197 -9.75 6.36 9.48
CA GLN A 197 -9.26 7.39 8.57
C GLN A 197 -9.48 6.98 7.12
N GLU A 198 -9.85 7.95 6.28
CA GLU A 198 -9.92 7.73 4.83
C GLU A 198 -8.57 7.24 4.29
N PRO A 199 -8.57 6.37 3.27
CA PRO A 199 -7.33 5.92 2.68
C PRO A 199 -6.57 7.04 2.00
N PHE A 200 -5.26 7.05 2.20
CA PHE A 200 -4.38 7.83 1.35
C PHE A 200 -4.13 7.05 0.06
N ILE A 201 -4.46 7.65 -1.07
CA ILE A 201 -4.29 7.02 -2.39
C ILE A 201 -3.26 7.82 -3.18
N PHE A 202 -2.18 7.14 -3.57
CA PHE A 202 -1.13 7.68 -4.41
C PHE A 202 -0.99 6.85 -5.69
N GLN A 203 -0.56 7.47 -6.76
CA GLN A 203 -0.29 6.81 -8.03
C GLN A 203 1.19 6.98 -8.40
N PHE A 204 1.83 5.86 -8.70
CA PHE A 204 3.16 5.81 -9.29
C PHE A 204 2.99 5.62 -10.81
N VAL A 205 3.23 6.70 -11.55
CA VAL A 205 2.96 6.81 -12.98
C VAL A 205 4.28 6.88 -13.75
N PHE A 206 4.53 5.89 -14.60
CA PHE A 206 5.72 5.87 -15.45
C PHE A 206 5.57 6.86 -16.62
N LYS A 207 6.70 7.46 -17.07
CA LYS A 207 6.73 8.23 -18.33
C LYS A 207 6.41 7.37 -19.55
N ASP A 208 6.70 6.08 -19.48
CA ASP A 208 6.31 5.08 -20.47
C ASP A 208 4.83 4.73 -20.33
N GLU A 209 3.99 5.32 -21.19
CA GLU A 209 2.53 5.13 -21.21
C GLU A 209 2.11 3.66 -21.43
N SER A 210 3.01 2.81 -21.93
CA SER A 210 2.73 1.39 -22.08
C SER A 210 2.67 0.65 -20.74
N LYS A 211 3.22 1.24 -19.67
CA LYS A 211 3.18 0.73 -18.30
C LYS A 211 2.00 1.32 -17.55
N PRO A 212 1.08 0.49 -17.04
CA PRO A 212 -0.10 0.98 -16.34
C PRO A 212 0.29 1.67 -15.02
N PRO A 213 -0.38 2.74 -14.57
CA PRO A 213 -0.10 3.32 -13.26
C PRO A 213 -0.29 2.30 -12.14
N LEU A 214 0.58 2.36 -11.15
CA LEU A 214 0.48 1.56 -9.94
C LEU A 214 -0.19 2.40 -8.85
N THR A 215 -1.23 1.87 -8.21
CA THR A 215 -1.95 2.58 -7.16
C THR A 215 -1.49 2.09 -5.79
N LEU A 216 -0.93 2.98 -5.01
CA LEU A 216 -0.56 2.75 -3.62
C LEU A 216 -1.75 3.18 -2.77
N VAL A 217 -2.34 2.25 -2.02
CA VAL A 217 -3.43 2.58 -1.10
C VAL A 217 -3.01 2.25 0.32
N PHE A 218 -3.07 3.28 1.16
CA PHE A 218 -2.70 3.18 2.55
C PHE A 218 -3.93 3.32 3.44
N PHE A 219 -4.18 2.29 4.23
CA PHE A 219 -5.16 2.33 5.32
C PHE A 219 -4.40 2.49 6.62
N ASP A 220 -4.46 3.69 7.19
CA ASP A 220 -4.05 3.89 8.57
C ASP A 220 -5.19 3.42 9.48
N VAL A 221 -5.26 2.11 9.72
CA VAL A 221 -6.17 1.54 10.70
C VAL A 221 -5.42 1.35 12.01
N ALA A 222 -6.00 1.88 13.08
CA ALA A 222 -5.61 1.54 14.44
C ALA A 222 -5.76 0.01 14.60
N GLY A 223 -4.65 -0.71 14.74
CA GLY A 223 -4.64 -2.18 14.65
C GLY A 223 -5.38 -2.91 15.78
N GLU A 224 -5.95 -2.19 16.76
CA GLU A 224 -6.82 -2.75 17.80
C GLU A 224 -8.31 -2.79 17.37
N GLY A 225 -8.68 -2.17 16.24
CA GLY A 225 -10.04 -2.24 15.66
C GLY A 225 -10.38 -3.56 14.96
N MET A 226 -9.50 -4.56 15.01
CA MET A 226 -9.64 -5.87 14.35
C MET A 226 -10.72 -6.80 14.98
N VAL A 227 -11.69 -6.23 15.69
CA VAL A 227 -12.78 -6.99 16.36
C VAL A 227 -14.16 -6.68 15.78
N ASP A 228 -14.25 -5.74 14.83
CA ASP A 228 -15.51 -5.31 14.23
C ASP A 228 -15.71 -5.96 12.85
N GLU A 229 -16.87 -6.61 12.64
CA GLU A 229 -17.15 -7.42 11.44
C GLU A 229 -17.10 -6.60 10.14
N ASP A 230 -17.47 -5.31 10.21
CA ASP A 230 -17.38 -4.38 9.07
C ASP A 230 -15.93 -4.02 8.72
N TYR A 231 -15.03 -4.02 9.70
CA TYR A 231 -13.59 -3.81 9.49
C TYR A 231 -12.97 -5.05 8.85
N LEU A 232 -13.33 -6.25 9.30
CA LEU A 232 -12.86 -7.52 8.73
C LEU A 232 -13.24 -7.66 7.24
N GLY A 233 -14.43 -7.19 6.85
CA GLY A 233 -14.87 -7.19 5.45
C GLY A 233 -14.04 -6.30 4.52
N LEU A 234 -13.71 -5.07 4.96
CA LEU A 234 -12.86 -4.13 4.20
C LEU A 234 -11.39 -4.58 4.17
N HIS A 235 -10.85 -5.08 5.28
CA HIS A 235 -9.49 -5.60 5.37
C HIS A 235 -9.30 -6.84 4.48
N GLY A 236 -10.22 -7.81 4.56
CA GLY A 236 -10.16 -9.02 3.72
C GLY A 236 -10.23 -8.69 2.22
N GLN A 237 -11.13 -7.78 1.81
CA GLN A 237 -11.24 -7.36 0.40
C GLN A 237 -10.00 -6.59 -0.09
N HIS A 238 -9.43 -5.72 0.75
CA HIS A 238 -8.21 -4.98 0.41
C HIS A 238 -7.05 -5.93 0.11
N ILE A 239 -6.87 -6.95 0.93
CA ILE A 239 -5.80 -7.94 0.78
C ILE A 239 -6.07 -8.84 -0.42
N LYS A 240 -7.29 -9.37 -0.54
CA LYS A 240 -7.70 -10.28 -1.62
C LYS A 240 -7.50 -9.67 -3.01
N ASN A 241 -7.81 -8.38 -3.15
CA ASN A 241 -7.71 -7.68 -4.43
C ASN A 241 -6.39 -6.91 -4.60
N SER A 242 -5.40 -7.17 -3.73
CA SER A 242 -4.06 -6.57 -3.83
C SER A 242 -3.21 -7.27 -4.89
N ALA A 243 -2.40 -6.48 -5.60
CA ALA A 243 -1.36 -6.98 -6.50
C ALA A 243 -0.05 -7.24 -5.74
N GLY A 244 0.14 -6.65 -4.57
CA GLY A 244 1.31 -6.86 -3.72
C GLY A 244 1.06 -6.41 -2.28
N ILE A 245 1.80 -7.00 -1.35
CA ILE A 245 1.62 -6.76 0.09
C ILE A 245 2.95 -6.29 0.70
N LEU A 246 2.89 -5.23 1.50
CA LEU A 246 3.94 -4.82 2.43
C LEU A 246 3.51 -5.26 3.83
N PHE A 247 4.07 -6.36 4.33
CA PHE A 247 3.75 -6.93 5.64
C PHE A 247 4.75 -6.44 6.69
N MET A 248 4.33 -5.51 7.54
CA MET A 248 5.16 -4.85 8.53
C MET A 248 5.25 -5.62 9.83
N VAL A 249 6.49 -5.72 10.32
CA VAL A 249 6.83 -6.36 11.58
C VAL A 249 7.74 -5.40 12.35
N ASP A 250 7.38 -5.10 13.59
CA ASP A 250 8.28 -4.41 14.50
C ASP A 250 9.19 -5.46 15.17
N PRO A 251 10.54 -5.32 15.09
CA PRO A 251 11.45 -6.21 15.80
C PRO A 251 11.13 -6.38 17.28
N LEU A 252 10.63 -5.34 17.94
CA LEU A 252 10.25 -5.38 19.36
C LEU A 252 8.97 -6.20 19.60
N GLN A 253 8.20 -6.59 18.58
CA GLN A 253 7.11 -7.55 18.76
C GLN A 253 7.60 -8.99 18.90
N ILE A 254 8.84 -9.27 18.47
CA ILE A 254 9.45 -10.58 18.64
C ILE A 254 9.99 -10.72 20.05
N ARG A 255 9.41 -11.64 20.82
CA ARG A 255 9.72 -11.83 22.25
C ARG A 255 11.22 -12.03 22.52
N SER A 256 11.90 -12.86 21.74
CA SER A 256 13.33 -13.13 21.93
C SER A 256 14.21 -11.89 21.72
N ILE A 257 13.81 -10.96 20.85
CA ILE A 257 14.50 -9.69 20.63
C ILE A 257 14.35 -8.82 21.88
N ARG A 258 13.12 -8.66 22.39
CA ARG A 258 12.86 -7.88 23.62
C ARG A 258 13.67 -8.39 24.80
N GLU A 259 13.62 -9.71 25.05
CA GLU A 259 14.34 -10.33 26.18
C GLU A 259 15.84 -10.07 26.10
N LYS A 260 16.43 -10.09 24.91
CA LYS A 260 17.85 -9.81 24.70
C LYS A 260 18.23 -8.34 24.87
N ILE A 261 17.44 -7.44 24.32
CA ILE A 261 17.66 -6.00 24.49
C ILE A 261 17.59 -5.67 25.99
N ARG A 262 16.60 -6.22 26.70
CA ARG A 262 16.46 -6.09 28.15
C ARG A 262 17.67 -6.64 28.92
N LEU A 263 18.22 -7.80 28.53
CA LEU A 263 19.42 -8.37 29.16
C LEU A 263 20.67 -7.51 28.96
N LYS A 264 20.83 -6.85 27.79
CA LYS A 264 21.99 -6.00 27.50
C LYS A 264 21.90 -4.60 28.13
N PHE A 265 20.72 -3.99 28.16
CA PHE A 265 20.54 -2.57 28.50
C PHE A 265 19.76 -2.31 29.80
N GLY A 266 19.21 -3.36 30.44
CA GLY A 266 18.39 -3.25 31.64
C GLY A 266 16.96 -2.79 31.37
N ASP A 267 16.19 -2.57 32.45
CA ASP A 267 14.83 -2.01 32.37
C ASP A 267 14.91 -0.48 32.26
N GLN A 268 14.74 0.07 31.06
CA GLN A 268 14.46 1.51 30.91
C GLN A 268 12.96 1.78 31.12
N PRO A 269 12.57 2.78 31.92
CA PRO A 269 11.16 3.11 32.14
C PRO A 269 10.52 3.65 30.86
N GLY A 270 9.38 3.09 30.44
CA GLY A 270 8.47 3.73 29.47
C GLY A 270 8.33 3.09 28.08
N GLU A 271 9.16 2.11 27.70
CA GLU A 271 9.15 1.58 26.31
C GLU A 271 8.43 0.25 26.10
N TRP A 272 8.02 -0.45 27.15
CA TRP A 272 7.53 -1.83 27.03
C TRP A 272 6.03 -1.91 27.34
N VAL A 273 5.19 -1.88 26.30
CA VAL A 273 3.77 -2.19 26.44
C VAL A 273 3.63 -3.67 26.81
N SER A 274 2.77 -3.99 27.77
CA SER A 274 2.59 -5.33 28.34
C SER A 274 1.94 -6.35 27.40
N GLN A 275 1.45 -5.91 26.23
CA GLN A 275 0.77 -6.75 25.25
C GLN A 275 1.07 -6.17 23.86
N TYR A 276 2.00 -6.80 23.14
CA TYR A 276 2.15 -6.57 21.70
C TYR A 276 1.40 -7.68 20.99
N ASP A 277 0.57 -7.35 20.00
CA ASP A 277 0.04 -8.35 19.08
C ASP A 277 1.22 -9.05 18.39
N GLU A 278 1.20 -10.38 18.36
CA GLU A 278 2.26 -11.13 17.69
C GLU A 278 2.06 -11.02 16.17
N PRO A 279 3.13 -10.84 15.37
CA PRO A 279 3.03 -10.80 13.91
C PRO A 279 2.31 -12.03 13.33
N ARG A 280 2.40 -13.16 14.02
CA ARG A 280 1.72 -14.40 13.66
C ARG A 280 0.19 -14.30 13.72
N ASP A 281 -0.36 -13.55 14.67
CA ASP A 281 -1.81 -13.41 14.82
C ASP A 281 -2.41 -12.68 13.61
N VAL A 282 -1.72 -11.66 13.11
CA VAL A 282 -2.09 -10.96 11.86
C VAL A 282 -2.13 -11.93 10.69
N VAL A 283 -1.15 -12.84 10.57
CA VAL A 283 -1.14 -13.86 9.51
C VAL A 283 -2.29 -14.86 9.65
N LEU A 284 -2.65 -15.24 10.89
CA LEU A 284 -3.79 -16.13 11.14
C LEU A 284 -5.13 -15.50 10.76
N THR A 285 -5.31 -14.20 11.06
CA THR A 285 -6.48 -13.43 10.61
C THR A 285 -6.54 -13.39 9.09
N MET A 286 -5.42 -13.05 8.42
CA MET A 286 -5.34 -13.09 6.95
C MET A 286 -5.68 -14.47 6.38
N PHE A 287 -5.28 -15.53 7.07
CA PHE A 287 -5.59 -16.89 6.66
C PHE A 287 -7.09 -17.16 6.71
N GLY A 288 -7.74 -16.85 7.84
CA GLY A 288 -9.17 -17.06 8.03
C GLY A 288 -10.03 -16.25 7.05
N ASP A 289 -9.63 -15.02 6.74
CA ASP A 289 -10.44 -14.10 5.93
C ASP A 289 -10.27 -14.30 4.42
N PHE A 290 -9.09 -14.74 3.98
CA PHE A 290 -8.74 -14.76 2.56
C PHE A 290 -7.98 -16.02 2.15
N ILE A 291 -6.83 -16.31 2.76
CA ILE A 291 -5.89 -17.31 2.21
C ILE A 291 -6.51 -18.72 2.23
N ALA A 292 -7.36 -19.03 3.21
CA ALA A 292 -8.06 -20.32 3.28
C ALA A 292 -9.01 -20.58 2.09
N TYR A 293 -9.43 -19.53 1.39
CA TYR A 293 -10.33 -19.62 0.23
C TYR A 293 -9.60 -19.65 -1.12
N GLU A 294 -8.26 -19.50 -1.11
CA GLU A 294 -7.42 -19.61 -2.31
C GLU A 294 -7.11 -21.08 -2.66
N ASP A 295 -6.70 -21.33 -3.91
CA ASP A 295 -6.31 -22.68 -4.34
C ASP A 295 -5.13 -23.18 -3.48
N LYS A 296 -5.28 -24.38 -2.91
CA LYS A 296 -4.32 -25.02 -1.99
C LYS A 296 -4.09 -24.29 -0.66
N GLY A 297 -4.91 -23.31 -0.30
CA GLY A 297 -4.77 -22.57 0.96
C GLY A 297 -3.48 -21.76 1.05
N LYS A 298 -2.99 -21.25 -0.09
CA LYS A 298 -1.80 -20.39 -0.18
C LYS A 298 -2.07 -19.21 -1.11
N THR A 299 -1.39 -18.09 -0.86
CA THR A 299 -1.44 -16.93 -1.75
C THR A 299 -0.13 -16.77 -2.53
N ASP A 300 -0.26 -16.47 -3.83
CA ASP A 300 0.84 -16.15 -4.75
C ASP A 300 1.12 -14.64 -4.86
N ILE A 301 0.32 -13.81 -4.17
CA ILE A 301 0.51 -12.36 -4.11
C ILE A 301 1.93 -12.09 -3.57
N PRO A 302 2.78 -11.34 -4.31
CA PRO A 302 4.10 -10.95 -3.82
C PRO A 302 4.00 -10.21 -2.49
N THR A 303 4.62 -10.76 -1.44
CA THR A 303 4.58 -10.21 -0.09
C THR A 303 5.98 -9.87 0.41
N ALA A 304 6.26 -8.57 0.59
CA ALA A 304 7.47 -8.10 1.22
C ALA A 304 7.25 -8.02 2.74
N VAL A 305 7.93 -8.86 3.52
CA VAL A 305 7.98 -8.80 4.97
C VAL A 305 9.02 -7.76 5.37
N VAL A 306 8.60 -6.71 6.06
CA VAL A 306 9.41 -5.52 6.34
C VAL A 306 9.60 -5.37 7.84
N LEU A 307 10.84 -5.55 8.33
CA LEU A 307 11.24 -5.15 9.68
C LEU A 307 11.39 -3.64 9.73
N THR A 308 10.44 -2.94 10.36
CA THR A 308 10.23 -1.48 10.20
C THR A 308 11.17 -0.57 10.99
N LYS A 309 11.77 -1.10 12.07
CA LYS A 309 12.63 -0.36 13.00
C LYS A 309 14.01 -1.01 13.06
N SER A 310 14.66 -1.20 11.90
CA SER A 310 15.94 -1.89 11.82
C SER A 310 17.04 -1.22 12.65
N ASP A 311 16.92 0.07 12.92
CA ASP A 311 17.80 0.82 13.82
C ASP A 311 17.83 0.26 15.25
N MET A 312 16.74 -0.33 15.74
CA MET A 312 16.68 -1.05 17.03
C MET A 312 17.61 -2.26 17.08
N LEU A 313 17.91 -2.85 15.93
CA LEU A 313 18.79 -4.01 15.84
C LEU A 313 20.26 -3.64 16.08
N HIS A 314 20.62 -2.35 16.17
CA HIS A 314 21.94 -1.93 16.65
C HIS A 314 22.25 -2.51 18.04
N ALA A 315 21.25 -2.64 18.91
CA ALA A 315 21.38 -3.25 20.24
C ALA A 315 21.83 -4.73 20.18
N LEU A 316 21.51 -5.42 19.09
CA LEU A 316 21.83 -6.82 18.86
C LEU A 316 23.13 -7.03 18.08
N LYS A 317 23.86 -5.96 17.75
CA LYS A 317 25.19 -6.06 17.16
C LYS A 317 26.13 -6.81 18.10
N ASP A 318 26.91 -7.69 17.52
CA ASP A 318 27.96 -8.42 18.21
C ASP A 318 29.10 -8.74 17.24
N GLU A 319 30.35 -8.80 17.74
CA GLU A 319 31.53 -9.14 16.94
C GLU A 319 31.44 -10.55 16.37
N ASP A 320 30.92 -11.48 17.17
CA ASP A 320 30.67 -12.88 16.76
C ASP A 320 29.51 -12.99 15.75
N GLY A 321 28.75 -11.91 15.54
CA GLY A 321 27.66 -11.86 14.59
C GLY A 321 26.53 -12.82 14.92
N GLU A 322 26.33 -13.15 16.20
CA GLU A 322 25.38 -14.17 16.62
C GLU A 322 23.97 -13.87 16.10
N TYR A 323 23.56 -12.60 16.10
CA TYR A 323 22.26 -12.16 15.60
C TYR A 323 22.41 -11.19 14.43
N VAL A 324 23.17 -10.11 14.63
CA VAL A 324 23.43 -9.11 13.60
C VAL A 324 24.91 -8.77 13.62
N LYS A 325 25.54 -8.81 12.45
CA LYS A 325 26.96 -8.44 12.30
C LYS A 325 27.14 -6.92 12.38
N LEU A 326 28.31 -6.48 12.84
CA LEU A 326 28.66 -5.05 12.91
C LEU A 326 28.54 -4.33 11.55
N ASN A 327 28.94 -5.02 10.48
CA ASN A 327 28.91 -4.53 9.08
C ASN A 327 27.69 -5.01 8.29
N SER A 328 26.59 -5.34 8.98
CA SER A 328 25.34 -5.80 8.36
C SER A 328 24.78 -4.80 7.35
N ASN A 329 24.17 -5.32 6.28
CA ASN A 329 23.59 -4.51 5.21
C ASN A 329 22.34 -3.75 5.65
N ILE A 330 21.69 -4.18 6.75
CA ILE A 330 20.43 -3.63 7.26
C ILE A 330 20.55 -2.17 7.74
N PHE A 331 21.78 -1.70 7.97
CA PHE A 331 22.09 -0.34 8.45
C PHE A 331 22.60 0.59 7.36
N ASN A 332 22.80 0.08 6.14
CA ASN A 332 23.35 0.85 5.03
C ASN A 332 22.28 1.02 3.97
N ASN A 333 22.05 2.25 3.52
CA ASN A 333 21.10 2.54 2.47
C ASN A 333 21.64 2.09 1.10
N VAL A 334 20.76 1.59 0.22
CA VAL A 334 21.07 1.26 -1.17
C VAL A 334 20.15 2.05 -2.09
N VAL A 335 20.70 2.54 -3.19
CA VAL A 335 19.94 3.33 -4.18
C VAL A 335 19.86 2.54 -5.48
N HIS A 336 18.67 2.06 -5.82
CA HIS A 336 18.42 1.42 -7.10
C HIS A 336 18.06 2.46 -8.18
N ARG A 337 18.48 2.20 -9.43
CA ARG A 337 18.19 3.07 -10.59
C ARG A 337 17.75 2.23 -11.76
N LYS A 338 16.55 2.46 -12.28
CA LYS A 338 15.91 1.80 -13.44
C LYS A 338 15.65 0.29 -13.32
N PHE A 339 16.42 -0.44 -12.52
CA PHE A 339 16.29 -1.87 -12.28
C PHE A 339 16.51 -2.20 -10.80
N LEU A 340 15.98 -3.33 -10.35
CA LEU A 340 16.32 -3.91 -9.05
C LEU A 340 17.70 -4.57 -9.15
N ASN A 341 18.63 -4.20 -8.27
CA ASN A 341 19.92 -4.89 -8.17
C ASN A 341 19.67 -6.21 -7.41
N LEU A 342 19.80 -7.33 -8.12
CA LEU A 342 19.49 -8.65 -7.62
C LEU A 342 20.51 -9.11 -6.57
N THR A 343 21.79 -8.76 -6.73
CA THR A 343 22.84 -9.09 -5.76
C THR A 343 22.57 -8.42 -4.42
N GLU A 344 22.26 -7.12 -4.42
CA GLU A 344 21.91 -6.37 -3.21
C GLU A 344 20.60 -6.89 -2.58
N PHE A 345 19.61 -7.21 -3.40
CA PHE A 345 18.35 -7.80 -2.96
C PHE A 345 18.55 -9.17 -2.29
N GLU A 346 19.30 -10.10 -2.91
CA GLU A 346 19.54 -11.43 -2.37
C GLU A 346 20.32 -11.38 -1.05
N ASN A 347 21.23 -10.41 -0.93
CA ASN A 347 21.98 -10.17 0.30
C ASN A 347 21.05 -9.77 1.46
N ILE A 348 20.17 -8.77 1.26
CA ILE A 348 19.26 -8.31 2.32
C ILE A 348 18.19 -9.36 2.64
N ASP A 349 17.59 -9.99 1.63
CA ASP A 349 16.57 -11.05 1.81
C ASP A 349 17.16 -12.25 2.57
N GLY A 350 18.33 -12.73 2.14
CA GLY A 350 19.01 -13.85 2.80
C GLY A 350 19.46 -13.54 4.22
N GLU A 351 19.90 -12.30 4.50
CA GLU A 351 20.24 -11.85 5.85
C GLU A 351 19.01 -11.83 6.77
N ILE A 352 17.92 -11.18 6.35
CA ILE A 352 16.72 -11.05 7.18
C ILE A 352 15.98 -12.38 7.36
N ARG A 353 15.94 -13.24 6.33
CA ARG A 353 15.38 -14.60 6.47
C ARG A 353 16.06 -15.40 7.57
N ARG A 354 17.40 -15.43 7.57
CA ARG A 354 18.20 -16.13 8.58
C ARG A 354 18.03 -15.52 9.96
N PHE A 355 17.98 -14.18 10.03
CA PHE A 355 17.71 -13.47 11.27
C PHE A 355 16.36 -13.89 11.86
N ILE A 356 15.27 -13.78 11.10
CA ILE A 356 13.91 -14.12 11.56
C ILE A 356 13.81 -15.61 11.88
N GLU A 357 14.40 -16.51 11.09
CA GLU A 357 14.41 -17.94 11.42
C GLU A 357 15.07 -18.21 12.79
N LYS A 358 16.10 -17.42 13.14
CA LYS A 358 16.78 -17.54 14.44
C LYS A 358 15.98 -16.94 15.60
N VAL A 359 15.28 -15.82 15.39
CA VAL A 359 14.56 -15.11 16.48
C VAL A 359 13.09 -15.51 16.60
N ASP A 360 12.45 -15.93 15.51
CA ASP A 360 11.02 -16.27 15.45
C ASP A 360 10.75 -17.33 14.36
N ARG A 361 11.22 -18.55 14.64
CA ARG A 361 10.97 -19.71 13.78
C ARG A 361 9.48 -20.00 13.54
N PRO A 362 8.57 -19.88 14.53
CA PRO A 362 7.13 -20.06 14.30
C PRO A 362 6.55 -19.07 13.30
N PHE A 363 6.89 -17.78 13.39
CA PHE A 363 6.46 -16.78 12.41
C PHE A 363 7.00 -17.11 11.01
N LYS A 364 8.30 -17.40 10.90
CA LYS A 364 8.93 -17.79 9.63
C LYS A 364 8.23 -18.99 8.98
N GLY A 365 7.97 -20.04 9.77
CA GLY A 365 7.27 -21.24 9.29
C GLY A 365 5.84 -20.94 8.86
N THR A 366 5.13 -20.05 9.55
CA THR A 366 3.77 -19.62 9.17
C THR A 366 3.77 -18.91 7.81
N MET A 367 4.74 -18.03 7.58
CA MET A 367 4.91 -17.37 6.28
C MET A 367 5.19 -18.37 5.15
N ASP A 368 6.08 -19.35 5.37
CA ASP A 368 6.42 -20.38 4.37
C ASP A 368 5.24 -21.32 4.05
N VAL A 369 4.34 -21.52 5.01
CA VAL A 369 3.13 -22.32 4.81
C VAL A 369 2.13 -21.57 3.94
N TYR A 370 1.81 -20.31 4.25
CA TYR A 370 0.68 -19.62 3.61
C TYR A 370 1.05 -18.73 2.41
N PHE A 371 2.32 -18.36 2.24
CA PHE A 371 2.78 -17.49 1.16
C PHE A 371 3.82 -18.19 0.31
N SER A 372 3.61 -18.25 -1.00
CA SER A 372 4.56 -18.86 -1.94
C SER A 372 5.64 -17.90 -2.42
N ASN A 373 5.38 -16.59 -2.33
CA ASN A 373 6.18 -15.54 -2.95
C ASN A 373 6.49 -14.42 -1.95
N THR A 374 7.39 -14.71 -1.02
CA THR A 374 7.83 -13.76 0.01
C THR A 374 9.21 -13.19 -0.32
N ALA A 375 9.48 -11.99 0.17
CA ALA A 375 10.82 -11.43 0.33
C ALA A 375 10.92 -10.71 1.67
N TYR A 376 12.11 -10.62 2.23
CA TYR A 376 12.34 -10.07 3.56
C TYR A 376 13.26 -8.86 3.51
N PHE A 377 12.86 -7.79 4.18
CA PHE A 377 13.57 -6.51 4.19
C PHE A 377 13.69 -6.00 5.62
N ALA A 378 14.67 -5.13 5.82
CA ALA A 378 14.78 -4.34 7.04
C ALA A 378 14.99 -2.88 6.64
N VAL A 379 14.21 -2.01 7.26
CA VAL A 379 14.16 -0.58 6.97
C VAL A 379 14.20 0.20 8.28
N SER A 380 14.69 1.42 8.22
CA SER A 380 14.50 2.40 9.28
C SER A 380 13.89 3.63 8.66
N ALA A 381 12.60 3.87 8.92
CA ALA A 381 11.86 4.98 8.32
C ALA A 381 12.38 6.35 8.80
N LEU A 382 12.95 6.40 10.01
CA LEU A 382 13.49 7.62 10.62
C LEU A 382 15.02 7.72 10.52
N GLY A 383 15.70 6.58 10.36
CA GLY A 383 17.16 6.47 10.43
C GLY A 383 17.73 6.49 11.86
N SER A 384 16.91 6.81 12.86
CA SER A 384 17.29 6.81 14.27
C SER A 384 16.07 6.66 15.17
N ASN A 385 16.28 6.16 16.39
CA ASN A 385 15.23 6.08 17.39
C ASN A 385 14.92 7.48 17.97
N PRO A 386 13.66 7.93 17.99
CA PRO A 386 13.28 9.13 18.72
C PRO A 386 13.51 8.95 20.24
N VAL A 387 13.76 10.08 20.93
CA VAL A 387 13.84 10.14 22.41
C VAL A 387 12.84 11.19 22.88
N ASP A 388 12.05 10.88 23.92
CA ASP A 388 10.98 11.75 24.45
C ASP A 388 9.99 12.24 23.38
N GLN A 389 9.59 11.35 22.47
CA GLN A 389 8.71 11.64 21.33
C GLN A 389 9.22 12.74 20.37
N LYS A 390 10.51 13.05 20.41
CA LYS A 390 11.16 13.98 19.49
C LYS A 390 12.24 13.31 18.66
N LEU A 391 12.31 13.70 17.40
CA LEU A 391 13.41 13.32 16.53
C LEU A 391 14.68 14.03 16.99
N GLN A 392 15.72 13.25 17.22
CA GLN A 392 17.02 13.75 17.68
C GLN A 392 17.91 14.23 16.53
N SER A 393 17.56 13.84 15.30
CA SER A 393 18.29 14.16 14.08
C SER A 393 17.33 14.33 12.91
N VAL A 394 17.85 14.86 11.80
CA VAL A 394 17.11 14.96 10.54
C VAL A 394 16.73 13.54 10.09
N VAL A 395 15.48 13.34 9.70
CA VAL A 395 14.97 12.08 9.19
C VAL A 395 15.84 11.60 8.03
N SER A 396 16.44 10.42 8.17
CA SER A 396 17.32 9.83 7.17
C SER A 396 16.89 8.39 6.90
N PRO A 397 15.90 8.17 6.02
CA PRO A 397 15.36 6.84 5.78
C PRO A 397 16.42 5.88 5.24
N ILE A 398 16.44 4.66 5.76
CA ILE A 398 17.34 3.59 5.34
C ILE A 398 16.51 2.49 4.67
N ARG A 399 16.79 2.23 3.39
CA ARG A 399 16.20 1.17 2.56
C ARG A 399 14.66 1.21 2.44
N VAL A 400 14.03 2.35 2.73
CA VAL A 400 12.57 2.46 2.86
C VAL A 400 11.81 2.15 1.56
N ASP A 401 12.42 2.40 0.40
CA ASP A 401 11.82 2.18 -0.91
C ASP A 401 12.15 0.81 -1.51
N GLU A 402 13.12 0.06 -0.99
CA GLU A 402 13.50 -1.27 -1.49
C GLU A 402 12.35 -2.29 -1.53
N PRO A 403 11.51 -2.42 -0.47
CA PRO A 403 10.36 -3.34 -0.52
C PRO A 403 9.40 -3.01 -1.67
N PHE A 404 9.18 -1.71 -1.92
CA PHE A 404 8.34 -1.24 -3.02
C PHE A 404 8.99 -1.52 -4.39
N ILE A 405 10.29 -1.28 -4.52
CA ILE A 405 11.03 -1.57 -5.77
C ILE A 405 11.02 -3.07 -6.07
N TRP A 406 11.13 -3.93 -5.06
CA TRP A 406 10.95 -5.37 -5.25
C TRP A 406 9.55 -5.72 -5.74
N LEU A 407 8.50 -5.09 -5.21
CA LEU A 407 7.14 -5.26 -5.73
C LEU A 407 7.05 -4.80 -7.20
N LEU A 408 7.69 -3.70 -7.59
CA LEU A 408 7.76 -3.30 -9.01
C LEU A 408 8.38 -4.39 -9.88
N TYR A 409 9.46 -5.03 -9.41
CA TYR A 409 10.10 -6.13 -10.11
C TYR A 409 9.18 -7.35 -10.23
N LYS A 410 8.54 -7.76 -9.12
CA LYS A 410 7.62 -8.91 -9.11
C LYS A 410 6.38 -8.69 -9.98
N LEU A 411 5.90 -7.45 -10.04
CA LEU A 411 4.80 -7.01 -10.90
C LEU A 411 5.24 -6.70 -12.34
N LYS A 412 6.49 -6.99 -12.70
CA LYS A 412 7.06 -6.84 -14.05
C LYS A 412 7.08 -5.41 -14.59
N TYR A 413 7.05 -4.41 -13.70
CA TYR A 413 7.21 -3.00 -14.06
C TYR A 413 8.66 -2.62 -14.38
N ILE A 414 9.60 -3.29 -13.72
CA ILE A 414 11.04 -3.09 -13.88
C ILE A 414 11.73 -4.45 -14.05
N GLN A 415 12.95 -4.42 -14.57
CA GLN A 415 13.79 -5.61 -14.66
C GLN A 415 14.66 -5.76 -13.40
N GLY A 416 15.12 -6.98 -13.13
CA GLY A 416 16.21 -7.25 -12.19
C GLY A 416 17.52 -7.44 -12.96
N ARG A 417 18.65 -7.04 -12.38
CA ARG A 417 19.99 -7.30 -12.91
C ARG A 417 20.96 -7.67 -11.80
N GLU A 418 21.83 -8.62 -12.09
CA GLU A 418 23.06 -8.85 -11.33
C GLU A 418 24.13 -7.84 -11.82
N ASP A 419 25.00 -7.40 -10.91
CA ASP A 419 26.13 -6.52 -11.23
C ASP A 419 27.29 -7.24 -11.92
#